data_AF-A0A4R5GX92-F1
#
_entry.id   AF-A0A4R5GX92-F1
#
_cell.length_a   1.000
_cell.length_b   1.000
_cell.length_c   1.000
_cell.angle_alpha   90.00
_cell.angle_beta   90.00
_cell.angle_gamma   90.00
#
_symmetry.space_group_name_H-M   'P 1'
#
loop_
_entity.id
_entity.type
_entity.pdbx_description
1 polymer ?
#
loop_
_entity_poly.entity_id
_entity_poly.type
_entity_poly.pdbx_seq_one_letter_code
_entity_poly.pdbx_strand_id
1 'polypeptide(L)'
;MANIKPYIIRLYIFLLLFHSFNKFLLRPYILENDLAAFLQVFTLSVPNFIEAVMGTVVITGLLNLAQQRLGILKSAGEQAIYTLAVGLASIYVITQEFKIHNLGGRNTYDPNDVVASIIGLIFIFILLTLYGFWREEESNRF
;
A
#
# COMPACT_ATOMS: atom_id res chain seq x y z
N MET A 1 9.03 -19.54 13.08
CA MET A 1 8.22 -18.30 13.14
C MET A 1 7.80 -17.97 11.72
N ALA A 2 6.52 -17.67 11.47
CA ALA A 2 6.09 -17.28 10.13
C ALA A 2 6.92 -16.08 9.64
N ASN A 3 7.55 -16.22 8.46
CA ASN A 3 8.37 -15.18 7.85
C ASN A 3 7.59 -14.48 6.74
N ILE A 4 7.74 -13.16 6.59
CA ILE A 4 7.06 -12.43 5.50
C ILE A 4 7.55 -12.98 4.16
N LYS A 5 6.63 -13.21 3.21
CA LYS A 5 7.02 -13.71 1.88
C LYS A 5 8.00 -12.75 1.19
N PRO A 6 9.06 -13.24 0.54
CA PRO A 6 10.08 -12.37 -0.07
C PRO A 6 9.52 -11.38 -1.10
N TYR A 7 8.44 -11.74 -1.80
CA TYR A 7 7.83 -10.85 -2.79
C TYR A 7 7.23 -9.59 -2.15
N ILE A 8 6.64 -9.68 -0.94
CA ILE A 8 6.11 -8.52 -0.21
C ILE A 8 7.25 -7.58 0.17
N ILE A 9 8.37 -8.12 0.67
CA ILE A 9 9.54 -7.33 1.04
C ILE A 9 10.11 -6.62 -0.20
N ARG A 10 10.29 -7.36 -1.30
CA ARG A 10 10.78 -6.80 -2.57
C ARG A 10 9.85 -5.73 -3.12
N LEU A 11 8.53 -5.97 -3.11
CA LEU A 11 7.51 -5.01 -3.52
C LEU A 11 7.60 -3.74 -2.67
N TYR A 12 7.66 -3.87 -1.35
CA TYR A 12 7.73 -2.73 -0.43
C TYR A 12 8.98 -1.89 -0.65
N ILE A 13 10.15 -2.52 -0.76
CA ILE A 13 11.42 -1.83 -1.03
C ILE A 13 11.37 -1.14 -2.39
N PHE A 14 10.90 -1.84 -3.44
CA PHE A 14 10.77 -1.27 -4.77
C PHE A 14 9.87 -0.04 -4.78
N LEU A 15 8.68 -0.13 -4.17
CA LEU A 15 7.72 0.98 -4.12
C LEU A 15 8.26 2.15 -3.31
N LEU A 16 8.98 1.92 -2.21
CA LEU A 16 9.60 2.98 -1.43
C LEU A 16 10.68 3.73 -2.23
N LEU A 17 11.53 2.99 -2.93
CA LEU A 17 12.54 3.57 -3.81
C LEU A 17 11.90 4.33 -4.97
N PHE A 18 10.88 3.75 -5.60
CA PHE A 18 10.16 4.36 -6.71
C PHE A 18 9.39 5.61 -6.27
N HIS A 19 8.77 5.62 -5.08
CA HIS A 19 8.13 6.82 -4.52
C HIS A 19 9.14 7.94 -4.34
N SER A 20 10.31 7.64 -3.76
CA SER A 20 11.37 8.62 -3.55
C SER A 20 11.92 9.15 -4.87
N PHE A 21 12.20 8.26 -5.83
CA PHE A 21 12.58 8.64 -7.19
C PHE A 21 11.53 9.54 -7.87
N ASN A 22 10.25 9.16 -7.78
CA ASN A 22 9.15 9.93 -8.34
C ASN A 22 9.07 11.33 -7.72
N LYS A 23 9.15 11.42 -6.39
CA LYS A 23 9.02 12.67 -5.64
C LYS A 23 10.17 13.65 -5.88
N PHE A 24 11.40 13.15 -5.89
CA PHE A 24 12.58 14.02 -5.90
C PHE A 24 13.17 14.26 -7.29
N LEU A 25 12.93 13.35 -8.25
CA LEU A 25 13.56 13.44 -9.58
C LEU A 25 12.51 13.54 -10.69
N LEU A 26 11.58 12.59 -10.75
CA LEU A 26 10.64 12.51 -11.88
C LEU A 26 9.63 13.65 -11.90
N ARG A 27 8.98 13.93 -10.76
CA ARG A 27 7.95 14.96 -10.64
C ARG A 27 8.48 16.37 -10.93
N PRO A 28 9.60 16.84 -10.34
CA PRO A 28 10.16 18.14 -10.69
C PRO A 28 10.46 18.24 -12.18
N TYR A 29 11.13 17.24 -12.75
CA TYR A 29 11.50 17.23 -14.16
C TYR A 29 10.28 17.34 -15.10
N ILE A 30 9.22 16.56 -14.83
CA ILE A 30 8.01 16.55 -15.68
C ILE A 30 7.28 17.90 -15.63
N LEU A 31 7.19 18.52 -14.45
CA LEU A 31 6.49 19.79 -14.26
C LEU A 31 7.31 20.98 -14.79
N GLU A 32 8.64 20.97 -14.63
CA GLU A 32 9.51 22.04 -15.13
C GLU A 32 9.58 22.09 -16.65
N ASN A 33 9.48 20.95 -17.32
CA ASN A 33 9.53 20.84 -18.78
C ASN A 33 8.15 20.85 -19.46
N ASP A 34 7.08 21.08 -18.70
CA ASP A 34 5.68 21.08 -19.17
C ASP A 34 5.36 19.92 -20.13
N LEU A 35 5.73 18.69 -19.72
CA LEU A 35 5.52 17.51 -20.56
C LEU A 35 4.03 17.18 -20.69
N ALA A 36 3.71 16.24 -21.58
CA ALA A 36 2.34 15.85 -21.90
C ALA A 36 1.45 15.64 -20.65
N ALA A 37 0.20 16.14 -20.71
CA ALA A 37 -0.74 16.13 -19.58
C ALA A 37 -0.93 14.75 -18.94
N PHE A 38 -0.95 13.68 -19.74
CA PHE A 38 -1.02 12.31 -19.23
C PHE A 38 0.16 11.97 -18.30
N LEU A 39 1.38 12.39 -18.63
CA LEU A 39 2.56 12.17 -17.79
C LEU A 39 2.47 12.96 -16.49
N GLN A 40 1.96 14.20 -16.54
CA GLN A 40 1.74 15.00 -15.35
C GLN A 40 0.75 14.33 -14.39
N VAL A 41 -0.43 13.92 -14.91
CA VAL A 41 -1.45 13.21 -14.11
C VAL A 41 -0.88 11.92 -13.51
N PHE A 42 -0.23 11.10 -14.33
CA PHE A 42 0.36 9.85 -13.86
C PHE A 42 1.36 10.10 -12.72
N THR A 43 2.32 11.00 -12.92
CA THR A 43 3.37 11.27 -11.94
C THR A 43 2.87 11.91 -10.65
N LEU A 44 1.79 12.70 -10.73
CA LEU A 44 1.14 13.30 -9.57
C LEU A 44 0.35 12.28 -8.76
N SER A 45 -0.29 11.30 -9.41
CA SER A 45 -1.14 10.31 -8.72
C SER A 45 -0.43 9.03 -8.30
N VAL A 46 0.73 8.70 -8.87
CA VAL A 46 1.57 7.55 -8.47
C VAL A 46 1.85 7.48 -6.95
N PRO A 47 2.17 8.58 -6.25
CA PRO A 47 2.35 8.56 -4.79
C PRO A 47 1.16 7.96 -4.04
N ASN A 48 -0.08 8.28 -4.44
CA ASN A 48 -1.29 7.82 -3.76
C ASN A 48 -1.55 6.31 -3.99
N PHE A 49 -1.27 5.82 -5.20
CA PHE A 49 -1.24 4.38 -5.46
C PHE A 49 -0.22 3.68 -4.53
N ILE A 50 0.99 4.22 -4.43
CA ILE A 50 2.06 3.64 -3.60
C ILE A 50 1.66 3.65 -2.11
N GLU A 51 1.14 4.76 -1.61
CA GLU A 51 0.68 4.90 -0.22
C GLU A 51 -0.41 3.89 0.12
N ALA A 52 -1.38 3.68 -0.77
CA ALA A 52 -2.42 2.66 -0.59
C ALA A 52 -1.85 1.23 -0.50
N VAL A 53 -0.91 0.88 -1.39
CA VAL A 53 -0.27 -0.45 -1.39
C VAL A 53 0.59 -0.65 -0.13
N MET A 54 1.49 0.28 0.14
CA MET A 54 2.41 0.20 1.28
C MET A 54 1.68 0.24 2.61
N GLY A 55 0.68 1.13 2.74
CA GLY A 55 -0.17 1.22 3.93
C GLY A 55 -0.89 -0.09 4.20
N THR A 56 -1.46 -0.72 3.18
CA THR A 56 -2.11 -2.03 3.32
C THR A 56 -1.11 -3.13 3.75
N VAL A 57 0.10 -3.15 3.20
CA VAL A 57 1.16 -4.11 3.59
C VAL A 57 1.52 -3.94 5.07
N VAL A 58 1.74 -2.70 5.52
CA VAL A 58 2.07 -2.39 6.93
C VAL A 58 0.94 -2.82 7.86
N ILE A 59 -0.30 -2.42 7.56
CA ILE A 59 -1.47 -2.77 8.38
C ILE A 59 -1.66 -4.29 8.41
N THR A 60 -1.49 -4.98 7.29
CA THR A 60 -1.55 -6.45 7.24
C THR A 60 -0.52 -7.07 8.18
N GLY A 61 0.74 -6.60 8.14
CA GLY A 61 1.79 -7.05 9.06
C GLY A 61 1.44 -6.81 10.52
N LEU A 62 0.90 -5.63 10.85
CA LEU A 62 0.49 -5.26 12.21
C LEU A 62 -0.68 -6.10 12.72
N LEU A 63 -1.72 -6.32 11.90
CA LEU A 63 -2.87 -7.15 12.26
C LEU A 63 -2.46 -8.60 12.52
N ASN A 64 -1.58 -9.15 11.67
CA ASN A 64 -1.04 -10.48 11.88
C ASN A 64 -0.15 -10.57 13.13
N LEU A 65 0.66 -9.54 13.41
CA LEU A 65 1.45 -9.48 14.64
C LEU A 65 0.54 -9.43 15.88
N ALA A 66 -0.53 -8.63 15.85
CA ALA A 66 -1.53 -8.56 16.91
C ALA A 66 -2.23 -9.91 17.11
N GLN A 67 -2.54 -10.62 16.01
CA GLN A 67 -3.11 -11.96 16.07
C GLN A 67 -2.19 -12.97 16.76
N GLN A 68 -0.92 -13.00 16.38
CA GLN A 68 0.03 -13.98 16.90
C GLN A 68 0.50 -13.67 18.33
N ARG A 69 0.73 -12.38 18.65
CA ARG A 69 1.34 -11.97 19.92
C ARG A 69 0.33 -11.57 21.00
N LEU A 70 -0.78 -10.95 20.60
CA LEU A 70 -1.78 -10.41 21.53
C LEU A 70 -3.03 -11.29 21.60
N GLY A 71 -3.19 -12.27 20.69
CA GLY A 71 -4.37 -13.13 20.61
C GLY A 71 -5.64 -12.40 20.14
N ILE A 72 -5.50 -11.15 19.68
CA ILE A 72 -6.59 -10.35 19.11
C ILE A 72 -6.90 -10.91 17.72
N LEU A 73 -8.17 -11.13 17.36
CA LEU A 73 -8.55 -11.78 16.08
C LEU A 73 -8.05 -13.23 15.93
N LYS A 74 -7.83 -13.98 17.02
CA LYS A 74 -7.32 -15.37 16.96
C LYS A 74 -8.15 -16.32 16.08
N SER A 75 -9.45 -16.07 15.92
CA SER A 75 -10.36 -16.83 15.05
C SER A 75 -10.48 -16.29 13.62
N ALA A 76 -9.88 -15.15 13.32
CA ALA A 76 -9.95 -14.55 11.99
C ALA A 76 -9.06 -15.31 11.00
N GLY A 77 -9.64 -15.79 9.92
CA GLY A 77 -8.88 -16.33 8.79
C GLY A 77 -8.11 -15.23 8.05
N GLU A 78 -7.16 -15.62 7.20
CA GLU A 78 -6.32 -14.68 6.44
C GLU A 78 -7.15 -13.69 5.62
N GLN A 79 -8.20 -14.17 4.95
CA GLN A 79 -9.05 -13.31 4.12
C GLN A 79 -9.73 -12.20 4.93
N ALA A 80 -10.09 -12.46 6.19
CA ALA A 80 -10.65 -11.46 7.07
C ALA A 80 -9.59 -10.41 7.46
N ILE A 81 -8.34 -10.85 7.71
CA ILE A 81 -7.21 -9.94 7.99
C ILE A 81 -6.93 -9.05 6.78
N TYR A 82 -6.85 -9.60 5.56
CA TYR A 82 -6.59 -8.82 4.35
C TYR A 82 -7.72 -7.83 4.07
N THR A 83 -8.98 -8.25 4.24
CA THR A 83 -10.15 -7.37 4.08
C THR A 83 -10.12 -6.23 5.08
N LEU A 84 -9.81 -6.53 6.36
CA LEU A 84 -9.69 -5.51 7.40
C LEU A 84 -8.54 -4.55 7.12
N ALA A 85 -7.39 -5.06 6.67
CA ALA A 85 -6.24 -4.24 6.31
C ALA A 85 -6.56 -3.25 5.19
N VAL A 86 -7.20 -3.73 4.12
CA VAL A 86 -7.65 -2.89 3.00
C VAL A 86 -8.69 -1.87 3.47
N GLY A 87 -9.63 -2.26 4.34
CA GLY A 87 -10.63 -1.33 4.89
C GLY A 87 -10.01 -0.21 5.74
N LEU A 88 -9.02 -0.53 6.57
CA LEU A 88 -8.30 0.48 7.37
C LEU A 88 -7.42 1.39 6.48
N ALA A 89 -6.72 0.80 5.51
CA ALA A 89 -5.93 1.56 4.54
C ALA A 89 -6.80 2.47 3.68
N SER A 90 -7.97 1.99 3.24
CA SER A 90 -8.90 2.77 2.42
C SER A 90 -9.46 3.96 3.18
N ILE A 91 -9.87 3.78 4.45
CA ILE A 91 -10.27 4.88 5.32
C ILE A 91 -9.12 5.90 5.38
N TYR A 92 -7.90 5.47 5.65
CA TYR A 92 -6.75 6.36 5.75
C TYR A 92 -6.51 7.17 4.46
N VAL A 93 -6.34 6.52 3.31
CA VAL A 93 -6.00 7.22 2.06
C VAL A 93 -7.16 8.05 1.52
N ILE A 94 -8.39 7.55 1.57
CA ILE A 94 -9.55 8.30 1.05
C ILE A 94 -9.81 9.54 1.91
N THR A 95 -9.76 9.41 3.24
CA THR A 95 -9.95 10.56 4.12
C THR A 95 -8.81 11.57 4.02
N GLN A 96 -7.60 11.13 3.65
CA GLN A 96 -6.48 12.01 3.32
C GLN A 96 -6.78 12.83 2.06
N GLU A 97 -7.26 12.19 0.99
CA GLU A 97 -7.60 12.85 -0.26
C GLU A 97 -8.71 13.89 -0.09
N PHE A 98 -9.74 13.58 0.69
CA PHE A 98 -10.81 14.52 1.03
C PHE A 98 -10.39 15.58 2.07
N LYS A 99 -9.11 15.65 2.44
CA LYS A 99 -8.53 16.61 3.39
C LYS A 99 -9.18 16.59 4.78
N ILE A 100 -9.77 15.46 5.16
CA ILE A 100 -10.30 15.26 6.51
C ILE A 100 -9.12 15.19 7.50
N HIS A 101 -7.99 14.65 7.05
CA HIS A 101 -6.68 14.81 7.70
C HIS A 101 -5.60 15.08 6.64
N ASN A 102 -4.44 15.59 7.07
CA ASN A 102 -3.33 15.96 6.18
C ASN A 102 -2.00 15.35 6.65
N LEU A 103 -2.02 14.09 7.08
CA LEU A 103 -0.84 13.42 7.62
C LEU A 103 0.26 13.19 6.56
N GLY A 104 -0.11 13.09 5.28
CA GLY A 104 0.80 13.04 4.13
C GLY A 104 1.35 14.40 3.66
N GLY A 105 0.96 15.51 4.31
CA GLY A 105 1.37 16.87 3.96
C GLY A 105 0.27 17.69 3.28
N ARG A 106 0.66 18.73 2.53
CA ARG A 106 -0.28 19.61 1.82
C ARG A 106 -0.72 18.96 0.51
N ASN A 107 -1.68 18.04 0.58
CA ASN A 107 -2.29 17.51 -0.63
C ASN A 107 -3.35 18.47 -1.17
N THR A 108 -3.49 18.54 -2.50
CA THR A 108 -4.60 19.23 -3.16
C THR A 108 -5.54 18.16 -3.67
N TYR A 109 -6.84 18.33 -3.45
CA TYR A 109 -7.81 17.33 -3.89
C TYR A 109 -7.75 17.19 -5.41
N ASP A 110 -7.47 15.98 -5.89
CA ASP A 110 -7.50 15.58 -7.29
C ASP A 110 -8.28 14.25 -7.42
N PRO A 111 -9.34 14.19 -8.25
CA PRO A 111 -10.06 12.93 -8.51
C PRO A 111 -9.16 11.78 -9.00
N ASN A 112 -8.07 12.08 -9.73
CA ASN A 112 -7.14 11.06 -10.20
C ASN A 112 -6.39 10.38 -9.04
N ASP A 113 -6.16 11.11 -7.95
CA ASP A 113 -5.48 10.61 -6.75
C ASP A 113 -6.35 9.62 -5.97
N VAL A 114 -7.66 9.90 -5.91
CA VAL A 114 -8.66 8.96 -5.36
C VAL A 114 -8.69 7.69 -6.20
N VAL A 115 -8.73 7.82 -7.54
CA VAL A 115 -8.71 6.67 -8.45
C VAL A 115 -7.43 5.85 -8.29
N ALA A 116 -6.26 6.50 -8.23
CA ALA A 116 -4.98 5.84 -8.04
C ALA A 116 -4.92 5.08 -6.70
N SER A 117 -5.47 5.66 -5.63
CA SER A 117 -5.60 5.00 -4.33
C SER A 117 -6.47 3.74 -4.42
N ILE A 118 -7.63 3.82 -5.07
CA ILE A 118 -8.54 2.68 -5.27
C ILE A 118 -7.85 1.56 -6.06
N ILE A 119 -7.15 1.90 -7.14
CA ILE A 119 -6.38 0.93 -7.93
C ILE A 119 -5.30 0.27 -7.07
N GLY A 120 -4.59 1.03 -6.23
CA GLY A 120 -3.60 0.50 -5.29
C GLY A 120 -4.18 -0.48 -4.29
N LEU A 121 -5.33 -0.16 -3.69
CA LEU A 121 -6.06 -1.02 -2.74
C LEU A 121 -6.50 -2.33 -3.40
N ILE A 122 -7.08 -2.27 -4.60
CA ILE A 122 -7.52 -3.45 -5.34
C ILE A 122 -6.30 -4.32 -5.72
N PHE A 123 -5.25 -3.70 -6.24
CA PHE A 123 -4.02 -4.38 -6.65
C PHE A 123 -3.41 -5.18 -5.50
N ILE A 124 -3.21 -4.56 -4.34
CA ILE A 124 -2.58 -5.25 -3.21
C ILE A 124 -3.52 -6.30 -2.60
N PHE A 125 -4.83 -6.06 -2.57
CA PHE A 125 -5.80 -7.06 -2.11
C PHE A 125 -5.73 -8.34 -2.94
N ILE A 126 -5.73 -8.20 -4.27
CA ILE A 126 -5.61 -9.34 -5.20
C ILE A 126 -4.28 -10.08 -4.96
N LEU A 127 -3.16 -9.35 -4.84
CA LEU A 127 -1.87 -9.98 -4.58
C LEU A 127 -1.85 -10.77 -3.26
N LEU A 128 -2.41 -10.20 -2.18
CA LEU A 128 -2.47 -10.85 -0.88
C LEU A 128 -3.36 -12.09 -0.92
N THR A 129 -4.53 -12.02 -1.56
CA THR A 129 -5.44 -13.17 -1.68
C THR A 129 -4.85 -14.29 -2.54
N LEU A 130 -4.13 -13.97 -3.63
CA LEU A 130 -3.56 -14.99 -4.52
C LEU A 130 -2.26 -15.60 -3.99
N TYR A 131 -1.39 -14.78 -3.39
CA TYR A 131 -0.04 -15.19 -3.04
C TYR A 131 0.21 -15.26 -1.53
N GLY A 132 -0.72 -14.81 -0.69
CA GLY A 132 -0.61 -14.83 0.78
C GLY A 132 0.47 -13.90 1.34
N PHE A 133 0.43 -13.60 2.62
CA PHE A 133 1.41 -12.71 3.27
C PHE A 133 2.58 -13.46 3.91
N TRP A 134 2.29 -14.55 4.62
CA TRP A 134 3.28 -15.34 5.35
C TRP A 134 3.80 -16.51 4.54
N ARG A 135 5.09 -16.79 4.68
CA ARG A 135 5.70 -18.04 4.26
C ARG A 135 5.41 -19.07 5.35
N GLU A 136 4.70 -20.13 4.99
CA GLU A 136 4.67 -21.35 5.78
C GLU A 136 6.11 -21.86 5.87
N GLU A 137 6.65 -21.96 7.08
CA GLU A 137 7.87 -22.76 7.28
C GLU A 137 7.50 -24.19 6.89
N GLU A 138 8.32 -24.83 6.04
CA GLU A 138 8.21 -26.26 5.77
C GLU A 138 8.35 -27.00 7.10
N SER A 139 7.24 -27.20 7.81
CA SER A 139 7.11 -28.18 8.88
C SER A 139 7.07 -29.55 8.22
N ASN A 140 8.23 -29.99 7.72
CA ASN A 140 8.62 -31.37 7.45
C ASN A 140 9.90 -31.40 6.62
N ARG A 141 11.06 -31.35 7.30
CA ARG A 141 12.22 -32.12 6.85
C ARG A 141 12.77 -32.88 8.06
N PHE A 142 12.26 -34.11 8.15
CA PHE A 142 12.68 -35.26 8.96
C PHE A 142 12.20 -35.27 10.42
#